data_AF-A0A5E8CKM5-F1
#
_entry.id   AF-A0A5E8CKM5-F1
#
_cell.length_a   1.000
_cell.length_b   1.000
_cell.length_c   1.000
_cell.angle_alpha   90.00
_cell.angle_beta   90.00
_cell.angle_gamma   90.00
#
_symmetry.space_group_name_H-M   'P 1'
#
loop_
_entity.id
_entity.type
_entity.pdbx_description
1 polymer ?
#
loop_
_entity_poly.entity_id
_entity_poly.type
_entity_poly.pdbx_seq_one_letter_code
_entity_poly.pdbx_strand_id
1 'polypeptide(L)'
;MSKITRNLIIKSSYEANKDSLENTNSIILPKGILEEILSSKQENYFFKITNPELGIYTYVGVMEFSEDEDVVIVPFWLYEYLAATSSTVVEIELINNIIKGKKITLEPLDECFFKIPEYEAVLEVVLSRFGVLHYNSSIKVDIMDKKYLLKIKDIEHDYSELFQNTEEVDEEKLNNINMEAINIINTDLNVEIFNSFLEKELKKKQEEEKRKEEERKRQEEKRRLEKEQEEKRRLEEQQKSEKGFVPFSGKGNRLGGD
;
A
#
# COMPACT_ATOMS: atom_id res chain seq x y z
N MET A 1 -18.54 26.00 11.88
CA MET A 1 -17.39 26.79 12.37
C MET A 1 -16.65 27.38 11.18
N SER A 2 -16.09 28.59 11.27
CA SER A 2 -15.30 29.18 10.18
C SER A 2 -14.11 28.28 9.87
N LYS A 3 -13.97 27.86 8.61
CA LYS A 3 -12.75 27.20 8.14
C LYS A 3 -11.61 28.20 8.23
N ILE A 4 -10.66 27.95 9.13
CA ILE A 4 -9.44 28.73 9.21
C ILE A 4 -8.55 28.23 8.09
N THR A 5 -8.35 29.08 7.08
CA THR A 5 -7.53 28.79 5.91
C THR A 5 -6.55 29.94 5.70
N ARG A 6 -5.26 29.62 5.57
CA ARG A 6 -4.18 30.59 5.36
C ARG A 6 -3.26 30.13 4.24
N ASN A 7 -2.82 31.08 3.42
CA ASN A 7 -1.80 30.83 2.40
C ASN A 7 -0.46 31.29 2.96
N LEU A 8 0.50 30.38 3.01
CA LEU A 8 1.82 30.62 3.60
C LEU A 8 2.93 30.24 2.63
N ILE A 9 4.05 30.94 2.70
CA ILE A 9 5.26 30.59 1.97
C ILE A 9 5.92 29.41 2.69
N ILE A 10 6.15 28.33 1.96
CA ILE A 10 6.77 27.13 2.51
C ILE A 10 8.29 27.29 2.57
N LYS A 11 8.88 26.91 3.71
CA LYS A 11 10.33 26.76 3.87
C LYS A 11 10.66 25.38 4.41
N SER A 12 11.80 24.85 3.99
CA SER A 12 12.29 23.59 4.52
C SER A 12 12.94 23.76 5.89
N SER A 13 12.90 22.70 6.70
CA SER A 13 13.59 22.62 7.98
C SER A 13 15.10 22.87 7.84
N TYR A 14 15.69 22.47 6.71
CA TYR A 14 17.10 22.71 6.38
C TYR A 14 17.41 24.20 6.20
N GLU A 15 16.60 24.93 5.42
CA GLU A 15 16.76 26.39 5.23
C GLU A 15 16.61 27.17 6.54
N ALA A 16 15.79 26.66 7.46
CA ALA A 16 15.53 27.28 8.76
C ALA A 16 16.41 26.79 9.91
N ASN A 17 17.34 25.84 9.66
CA ASN A 17 18.16 25.18 10.71
C ASN A 17 17.32 24.54 11.84
N LYS A 18 16.24 23.85 11.48
CA LYS A 18 15.28 23.19 12.39
C LYS A 18 15.29 21.67 12.21
N ASP A 19 16.46 21.05 12.36
CA ASP A 19 16.67 19.61 12.10
C ASP A 19 15.78 18.68 12.93
N SER A 20 15.31 19.12 14.10
CA SER A 20 14.40 18.36 14.95
C SER A 20 13.08 18.00 14.26
N LEU A 21 12.66 18.77 13.25
CA LEU A 21 11.46 18.50 12.48
C LEU A 21 11.58 17.28 11.56
N GLU A 22 12.78 16.94 11.10
CA GLU A 22 12.95 15.97 9.99
C GLU A 22 12.42 14.58 10.33
N ASN A 23 12.40 14.21 11.62
CA ASN A 23 11.91 12.92 12.10
C ASN A 23 10.46 12.97 12.61
N THR A 24 9.70 13.97 12.17
CA THR A 24 8.30 14.20 12.58
C THR A 24 7.45 14.49 11.35
N ASN A 25 6.13 14.50 11.51
CA ASN A 25 5.20 15.10 10.56
C ASN A 25 4.50 16.35 11.12
N SER A 26 5.19 17.02 12.03
CA SER A 26 4.74 18.28 12.59
C SER A 26 5.37 19.42 11.82
N ILE A 27 4.66 20.55 11.77
CA ILE A 27 5.12 21.77 11.11
C ILE A 27 5.25 22.89 12.14
N ILE A 28 5.97 23.96 11.77
CA ILE A 28 6.01 25.20 12.55
C ILE A 28 5.16 26.24 11.84
N LEU A 29 4.20 26.80 12.58
CA LEU A 29 3.26 27.77 12.07
C LEU A 29 3.51 29.17 12.65
N PRO A 30 2.96 30.21 11.99
CA PRO A 30 2.96 31.56 12.52
C PRO A 30 2.17 31.72 13.81
N LYS A 31 2.61 32.63 14.68
CA LYS A 31 1.92 32.95 15.95
C LYS A 31 0.48 33.42 15.77
N GLY A 32 0.18 34.17 14.71
CA GLY A 32 -1.16 34.69 14.44
C GLY A 32 -2.22 33.59 14.28
N ILE A 33 -1.82 32.42 13.77
CA ILE A 33 -2.74 31.26 13.63
C ILE A 33 -3.16 30.73 15.00
N LEU A 34 -2.26 30.77 15.99
CA LEU A 34 -2.58 30.33 17.35
C LEU A 34 -3.73 31.17 17.93
N GLU A 35 -3.71 32.48 17.75
CA GLU A 35 -4.73 33.38 18.29
C GLU A 35 -6.13 33.07 17.75
N GLU A 36 -6.22 32.64 16.49
CA GLU A 36 -7.48 32.26 15.84
C GLU A 36 -8.01 30.91 16.35
N ILE A 37 -7.12 29.93 16.52
CA ILE A 37 -7.48 28.56 16.93
C ILE A 37 -7.66 28.39 18.44
N LEU A 38 -7.15 29.32 19.27
CA LEU A 38 -7.34 29.29 20.73
C LEU A 38 -8.81 29.20 21.15
N SER A 39 -9.71 29.69 20.29
CA SER A 39 -11.17 29.61 20.49
C SER A 39 -11.73 28.18 20.39
N SER A 40 -11.07 27.25 19.69
CA SER A 40 -11.58 25.89 19.43
C SER A 40 -11.40 24.93 20.61
N LYS A 41 -10.54 25.27 21.59
CA LYS A 41 -10.26 24.47 22.81
C LYS A 41 -9.92 23.00 22.53
N GLN A 42 -9.21 22.73 21.45
CA GLN A 42 -8.75 21.38 21.13
C GLN A 42 -7.44 21.06 21.88
N GLU A 43 -7.27 19.81 22.30
CA GLU A 43 -6.03 19.34 22.93
C GLU A 43 -4.89 19.26 21.91
N ASN A 44 -5.20 18.84 20.69
CA ASN A 44 -4.24 18.72 19.59
C ASN A 44 -4.81 19.41 18.35
N TYR A 45 -3.96 20.16 17.64
CA TYR A 45 -4.33 20.85 16.42
C TYR A 45 -3.71 20.14 15.21
N PHE A 46 -4.55 19.83 14.23
CA PHE A 46 -4.14 19.22 12.98
C PHE A 46 -4.51 20.13 11.82
N PHE A 47 -3.64 20.15 10.81
CA PHE A 47 -3.82 20.97 9.63
C PHE A 47 -3.70 20.12 8.39
N LYS A 48 -4.47 20.48 7.36
CA LYS A 48 -4.25 20.02 6.00
C LYS A 48 -3.34 21.02 5.32
N ILE A 49 -2.20 20.55 4.83
CA ILE A 49 -1.29 21.32 4.00
C ILE A 49 -1.47 20.88 2.55
N THR A 50 -1.76 21.84 1.68
CA THR A 50 -2.03 21.60 0.25
C THR A 50 -1.08 22.45 -0.59
N ASN A 51 -0.43 21.83 -1.57
CA ASN A 51 0.16 22.54 -2.70
C ASN A 51 -0.94 22.73 -3.76
N PRO A 52 -1.50 23.94 -3.91
CA PRO A 52 -2.63 24.19 -4.82
C PRO A 52 -2.24 24.05 -6.30
N GLU A 53 -0.97 24.23 -6.65
CA GLU A 53 -0.51 24.14 -8.05
C GLU A 53 -0.58 22.72 -8.61
N LEU A 54 -0.32 21.72 -7.75
CA LEU A 54 -0.25 20.31 -8.13
C LEU A 54 -1.40 19.48 -7.54
N GLY A 55 -2.20 20.06 -6.64
CA GLY A 55 -3.27 19.35 -5.92
C GLY A 55 -2.75 18.28 -4.94
N ILE A 56 -1.47 18.32 -4.59
CA ILE A 56 -0.87 17.40 -3.62
C ILE A 56 -1.16 17.93 -2.22
N TYR A 57 -1.65 17.07 -1.33
CA TYR A 57 -1.92 17.44 0.06
C TYR A 57 -1.55 16.33 1.03
N THR A 58 -1.41 16.71 2.29
CA THR A 58 -1.35 15.78 3.41
C THR A 58 -1.83 16.43 4.71
N TYR A 59 -1.94 15.63 5.76
CA TYR A 59 -2.29 16.08 7.09
C TYR A 59 -1.05 16.12 7.99
N VAL A 60 -0.94 17.18 8.78
CA VAL A 60 0.22 17.47 9.63
C VAL A 60 -0.21 17.88 11.02
N GLY A 61 0.64 17.58 12.00
CA GLY A 61 0.55 18.13 13.35
C GLY A 61 1.25 19.49 13.44
N VAL A 62 1.19 20.11 14.61
CA VAL A 62 1.95 21.33 14.91
C VAL A 62 2.98 21.05 15.98
N MET A 63 4.23 21.47 15.75
CA MET A 63 5.30 21.40 16.74
C MET A 63 5.29 22.64 17.63
N GLU A 64 5.31 23.83 17.03
CA GLU A 64 5.29 25.10 17.74
C GLU A 64 4.68 26.21 16.87
N PHE A 65 4.29 27.30 17.53
CA PHE A 65 3.85 28.54 16.89
C PHE A 65 4.89 29.63 17.14
N SER A 66 5.95 29.65 16.34
CA SER A 66 7.11 30.53 16.56
C SER A 66 7.48 31.41 15.37
N GLU A 67 6.92 31.15 14.18
CA GLU A 67 7.31 31.79 12.92
C GLU A 67 6.60 33.12 12.65
N ASP A 68 7.14 33.85 11.66
CA ASP A 68 6.58 35.09 11.11
C ASP A 68 5.26 34.83 10.36
N GLU A 69 4.40 35.85 10.25
CA GLU A 69 2.99 35.74 9.81
C GLU A 69 2.77 34.98 8.49
N ASP A 70 3.71 35.03 7.55
CA ASP A 70 3.53 34.51 6.19
C ASP A 70 4.35 33.25 5.88
N VAL A 71 4.99 32.63 6.88
CA VAL A 71 5.92 31.51 6.67
C VAL A 71 5.49 30.26 7.42
N VAL A 72 5.57 29.12 6.75
CA VAL A 72 5.46 27.79 7.38
C VAL A 72 6.76 27.03 7.17
N ILE A 73 7.30 26.46 8.26
CA ILE A 73 8.45 25.55 8.18
C ILE A 73 7.94 24.13 8.23
N VAL A 74 8.37 23.33 7.26
CA VAL A 74 8.04 21.92 7.15
C VAL A 74 9.31 21.05 7.20
N PRO A 75 9.21 19.78 7.64
CA PRO A 75 10.28 18.80 7.43
C PRO A 75 10.71 18.74 5.97
N PHE A 76 11.99 18.49 5.69
CA PHE A 76 12.50 18.45 4.32
C PHE A 76 11.84 17.32 3.51
N TRP A 77 11.59 16.16 4.12
CA TRP A 77 10.86 15.09 3.45
C TRP A 77 9.43 15.49 3.05
N LEU A 78 8.77 16.34 3.86
CA LEU A 78 7.43 16.83 3.57
C LEU A 78 7.47 17.90 2.48
N TYR A 79 8.50 18.74 2.48
CA TYR A 79 8.79 19.68 1.42
C TYR A 79 8.97 18.96 0.06
N GLU A 80 9.74 17.87 0.04
CA GLU A 80 9.89 17.00 -1.13
C GLU A 80 8.56 16.33 -1.52
N TYR A 81 7.81 15.82 -0.55
CA TYR A 81 6.52 15.17 -0.77
C TYR A 81 5.50 16.12 -1.43
N LEU A 82 5.46 17.39 -1.02
CA LEU A 82 4.60 18.42 -1.59
C LEU A 82 5.11 18.95 -2.94
N ALA A 83 6.25 18.45 -3.43
CA ALA A 83 6.96 18.96 -4.60
C ALA A 83 7.14 20.49 -4.54
N ALA A 84 7.48 20.99 -3.35
CA ALA A 84 7.62 22.41 -3.08
C ALA A 84 8.96 22.96 -3.58
N THR A 85 8.97 24.25 -3.90
CA THR A 85 10.15 25.05 -4.22
C THR A 85 10.15 26.31 -3.35
N SER A 86 11.25 27.06 -3.30
CA SER A 86 11.38 28.22 -2.40
C SER A 86 10.41 29.35 -2.72
N SER A 87 9.69 29.27 -3.85
CA SER A 87 8.62 30.20 -4.25
C SER A 87 7.21 29.62 -4.08
N THR A 88 7.06 28.37 -3.62
CA THR A 88 5.76 27.71 -3.51
C THR A 88 4.98 28.29 -2.34
N VAL A 89 3.71 28.61 -2.59
CA VAL A 89 2.75 29.00 -1.56
C VAL A 89 1.85 27.81 -1.31
N VAL A 90 1.74 27.41 -0.04
CA VAL A 90 0.89 26.31 0.40
C VAL A 90 -0.33 26.84 1.13
N GLU A 91 -1.45 26.14 0.96
CA GLU A 91 -2.67 26.39 1.71
C GLU A 91 -2.68 25.53 2.97
N ILE A 92 -2.89 26.17 4.12
CA ILE A 92 -3.03 25.55 5.43
C ILE A 92 -4.49 25.70 5.88
N GLU A 93 -5.19 24.58 6.01
CA GLU A 93 -6.58 24.51 6.51
C GLU A 93 -6.60 23.80 7.88
N LEU A 94 -7.23 24.40 8.89
CA LEU A 94 -7.48 23.73 10.17
C LEU A 94 -8.46 22.58 9.98
N ILE A 95 -8.07 21.38 10.41
CA ILE A 95 -8.92 20.19 10.34
C ILE A 95 -9.38 19.81 11.74
N ASN A 96 -10.70 19.75 11.88
CA ASN A 96 -11.35 19.26 13.08
C ASN A 96 -11.70 17.77 12.91
N ASN A 97 -11.93 17.09 14.02
CA ASN A 97 -12.49 15.73 14.06
C ASN A 97 -11.62 14.66 13.37
N ILE A 98 -10.30 14.68 13.61
CA ILE A 98 -9.44 13.54 13.31
C ILE A 98 -9.56 12.52 14.45
N ILE A 99 -10.12 11.35 14.16
CA ILE A 99 -10.30 10.28 15.14
C ILE A 99 -8.97 9.57 15.39
N LYS A 100 -8.80 9.04 16.60
CA LYS A 100 -7.68 8.16 16.93
C LYS A 100 -7.61 6.93 16.02
N GLY A 101 -6.40 6.46 15.75
CA GLY A 101 -6.15 5.24 15.01
C GLY A 101 -6.29 4.00 15.90
N LYS A 102 -6.89 2.94 15.36
CA LYS A 102 -6.89 1.61 15.96
C LYS A 102 -5.79 0.73 15.38
N LYS A 103 -5.63 0.80 14.07
CA LYS A 103 -4.70 -0.04 13.32
C LYS A 103 -4.19 0.69 12.08
N ILE A 104 -2.94 0.41 11.71
CA ILE A 104 -2.36 0.85 10.44
C ILE A 104 -1.71 -0.32 9.71
N THR A 105 -1.70 -0.23 8.38
CA THR A 105 -0.90 -1.10 7.54
C THR A 105 0.15 -0.27 6.81
N LEU A 106 1.43 -0.56 7.06
CA LEU A 106 2.56 0.09 6.40
C LEU A 106 3.15 -0.83 5.33
N GLU A 107 3.47 -0.27 4.17
CA GLU A 107 4.16 -0.94 3.07
C GLU A 107 5.55 -0.31 2.88
N PRO A 108 6.63 -0.99 3.29
CA PRO A 108 7.97 -0.55 2.99
C PRO A 108 8.23 -0.56 1.48
N LEU A 109 8.77 0.54 0.94
CA LEU A 109 9.08 0.67 -0.48
C LEU A 109 10.47 0.11 -0.86
N ASP A 110 11.25 -0.33 0.14
CA ASP A 110 12.56 -0.95 -0.04
C ASP A 110 12.61 -2.30 0.68
N GLU A 111 12.95 -3.35 -0.05
CA GLU A 111 13.04 -4.73 0.46
C GLU A 111 14.09 -4.88 1.57
N CYS A 112 15.12 -4.02 1.58
CA CYS A 112 16.13 -4.02 2.64
C CYS A 112 15.55 -3.72 4.02
N PHE A 113 14.36 -3.11 4.10
CA PHE A 113 13.66 -2.87 5.36
C PHE A 113 13.48 -4.16 6.17
N PHE A 114 13.15 -5.28 5.51
CA PHE A 114 12.95 -6.58 6.16
C PHE A 114 14.25 -7.23 6.68
N LYS A 115 15.41 -6.62 6.41
CA LYS A 115 16.72 -7.07 6.94
C LYS A 115 17.07 -6.39 8.25
N ILE A 116 16.30 -5.40 8.67
CA ILE A 116 16.51 -4.68 9.93
C ILE A 116 16.11 -5.60 11.09
N PRO A 117 16.98 -5.83 12.07
CA PRO A 117 16.61 -6.59 13.27
C PRO A 117 15.59 -5.81 14.09
N GLU A 118 14.57 -6.49 14.60
CA GLU A 118 13.55 -5.90 15.50
C GLU A 118 12.94 -4.60 14.95
N TYR A 119 12.63 -4.56 13.65
CA TYR A 119 12.11 -3.35 12.98
C TYR A 119 10.79 -2.88 13.61
N GLU A 120 10.02 -3.76 14.25
CA GLU A 120 8.79 -3.42 14.95
C GLU A 120 9.04 -2.41 16.10
N ALA A 121 10.06 -2.65 16.93
CA ALA A 121 10.40 -1.75 18.03
C ALA A 121 10.92 -0.40 17.53
N VAL A 122 11.68 -0.42 16.42
CA VAL A 122 12.14 0.82 15.77
C VAL A 122 10.96 1.63 15.25
N LEU A 123 9.98 0.97 14.64
CA LEU A 123 8.78 1.64 14.13
C LEU A 123 7.97 2.28 15.26
N GLU A 124 7.84 1.62 16.41
CA GLU A 124 7.14 2.18 17.57
C GLU A 124 7.76 3.51 18.01
N VAL A 125 9.09 3.54 18.15
CA VAL A 125 9.84 4.76 18.50
C VAL A 125 9.68 5.84 17.44
N VAL A 126 9.72 5.47 16.16
CA VAL A 126 9.55 6.42 15.06
C VAL A 126 8.15 7.00 15.06
N LEU A 127 7.12 6.16 15.06
CA LEU A 127 5.72 6.56 14.99
C LEU A 127 5.30 7.40 16.19
N SER A 128 5.92 7.22 17.36
CA SER A 128 5.68 8.08 18.54
C SER A 128 5.99 9.56 18.30
N ARG A 129 6.78 9.89 17.27
CA ARG A 129 7.13 11.26 16.88
C ARG A 129 6.13 11.88 15.90
N PHE A 130 5.19 11.09 15.41
CA PHE A 130 4.18 11.51 14.44
C PHE A 130 2.87 11.78 15.19
N GLY A 131 2.16 12.83 14.80
CA GLY A 131 0.87 13.17 15.41
C GLY A 131 -0.32 12.63 14.64
N VAL A 132 -0.21 12.59 13.32
CA VAL A 132 -1.30 12.22 12.41
C VAL A 132 -0.77 11.35 11.27
N LEU A 133 -1.54 10.41 10.77
CA LEU A 133 -1.17 9.61 9.59
C LEU A 133 -2.26 9.72 8.54
N HIS A 134 -1.86 9.92 7.28
CA HIS A 134 -2.75 10.10 6.14
C HIS A 134 -2.75 8.85 5.26
N TYR A 135 -3.93 8.31 4.97
CA TYR A 135 -4.11 7.19 4.06
C TYR A 135 -3.43 7.43 2.71
N ASN A 136 -2.79 6.40 2.17
CA ASN A 136 -2.10 6.41 0.87
C ASN A 136 -0.95 7.44 0.74
N SER A 137 -0.57 8.10 1.84
CA SER A 137 0.64 8.92 1.89
C SER A 137 1.88 8.08 2.18
N SER A 138 3.06 8.68 2.08
CA SER A 138 4.33 8.03 2.43
C SER A 138 5.04 8.83 3.52
N ILE A 139 5.55 8.13 4.52
CA ILE A 139 6.40 8.70 5.56
C ILE A 139 7.83 8.26 5.34
N LYS A 140 8.77 9.14 5.71
CA LYS A 140 10.20 8.85 5.66
C LYS A 140 10.67 8.53 7.07
N VAL A 141 11.43 7.44 7.18
CA VAL A 141 11.94 6.94 8.45
C VAL A 141 13.44 6.74 8.34
N ASP A 142 14.17 7.39 9.24
CA ASP A 142 15.61 7.24 9.36
C ASP A 142 15.92 6.10 10.36
N ILE A 143 16.47 4.98 9.87
CA ILE A 143 16.83 3.82 10.69
C ILE A 143 18.31 3.52 10.49
N MET A 144 19.09 3.63 11.57
CA MET A 144 20.56 3.55 11.53
C MET A 144 21.11 4.57 10.51
N ASP A 145 21.87 4.11 9.52
CA ASP A 145 22.48 4.95 8.48
C ASP A 145 21.66 4.99 7.17
N LYS A 146 20.44 4.45 7.16
CA LYS A 146 19.61 4.35 5.95
C LYS A 146 18.22 4.93 6.15
N LYS A 147 17.77 5.66 5.13
CA LYS A 147 16.43 6.25 5.06
C LYS A 147 15.51 5.30 4.30
N TYR A 148 14.34 5.04 4.88
CA TYR A 148 13.32 4.17 4.32
C TYR A 148 12.04 4.97 4.07
N LEU A 149 11.40 4.74 2.93
CA LEU A 149 10.06 5.26 2.67
C LEU A 149 9.05 4.14 2.98
N LEU A 150 8.09 4.46 3.85
CA LEU A 150 7.00 3.59 4.21
C LEU A 150 5.70 4.21 3.71
N LYS A 151 5.00 3.51 2.83
CA LYS A 151 3.69 3.92 2.36
C LYS A 151 2.64 3.48 3.36
N ILE A 152 1.72 4.37 3.74
CA ILE A 152 0.55 4.02 4.53
C ILE A 152 -0.46 3.40 3.59
N LYS A 153 -0.57 2.08 3.65
CA LYS A 153 -1.43 1.30 2.75
C LYS A 153 -2.88 1.28 3.21
N ASP A 154 -3.10 1.23 4.52
CA ASP A 154 -4.42 1.18 5.12
C ASP A 154 -4.44 1.77 6.51
N ILE A 155 -5.60 2.29 6.92
CA ILE A 155 -5.85 2.87 8.25
C ILE A 155 -7.20 2.40 8.78
N GLU A 156 -7.28 2.12 10.08
CA GLU A 156 -8.53 1.86 10.78
C GLU A 156 -8.67 2.85 11.94
N HIS A 157 -9.83 3.47 12.06
CA HIS A 157 -10.15 4.40 13.15
C HIS A 157 -10.66 3.65 14.39
N ASP A 158 -10.37 4.21 15.56
CA ASP A 158 -10.98 3.80 16.82
C ASP A 158 -12.21 4.65 17.12
N TYR A 159 -13.38 4.10 16.85
CA TYR A 159 -14.66 4.77 17.09
C TYR A 159 -15.12 4.72 18.56
N SER A 160 -14.35 4.11 19.47
CA SER A 160 -14.77 3.89 20.85
C SER A 160 -15.18 5.19 21.56
N GLU A 161 -14.41 6.27 21.37
CA GLU A 161 -14.68 7.57 22.00
C GLU A 161 -15.94 8.26 21.48
N LEU A 162 -16.39 7.94 20.27
CA LEU A 162 -17.59 8.52 19.66
C LEU A 162 -18.88 7.98 20.26
N PHE A 163 -18.84 6.78 20.84
CA PHE A 163 -20.02 6.09 21.38
C PHE A 163 -20.07 6.03 22.91
N GLN A 164 -19.09 6.62 23.60
CA GLN A 164 -18.91 6.41 25.04
C GLN A 164 -19.79 7.27 25.96
N ASN A 165 -20.49 8.33 25.49
CA ASN A 165 -21.03 9.32 26.43
C ASN A 165 -22.45 9.90 26.22
N THR A 166 -23.30 9.44 25.28
CA THR A 166 -24.69 9.95 25.19
C THR A 166 -25.66 8.98 24.50
N GLU A 167 -26.92 8.97 24.95
CA GLU A 167 -28.06 8.35 24.22
C GLU A 167 -28.36 9.06 22.89
N GLU A 168 -27.77 10.25 22.68
CA GLU A 168 -27.85 11.03 21.44
C GLU A 168 -26.48 11.07 20.76
N VAL A 169 -26.40 10.56 19.52
CA VAL A 169 -25.22 10.70 18.66
C VAL A 169 -25.21 12.12 18.12
N ASP A 170 -24.11 12.84 18.32
CA ASP A 170 -23.88 14.14 17.69
C ASP A 170 -23.69 13.93 16.17
N GLU A 171 -24.80 14.01 15.43
CA GLU A 171 -24.85 13.79 13.98
C GLU A 171 -23.91 14.74 13.22
N GLU A 172 -23.69 15.97 13.72
CA GLU A 172 -22.80 16.93 13.11
C GLU A 172 -21.32 16.51 13.26
N LYS A 173 -20.94 15.93 14.41
CA LYS A 173 -19.62 15.31 14.54
C LYS A 173 -19.47 14.12 13.61
N LEU A 174 -20.47 13.22 13.57
CA LEU A 174 -20.41 12.00 12.76
C LEU A 174 -20.25 12.32 11.27
N ASN A 175 -20.97 13.34 10.78
CA ASN A 175 -20.94 13.74 9.37
C ASN A 175 -19.65 14.49 8.98
N ASN A 176 -18.90 15.02 9.94
CA ASN A 176 -17.68 15.81 9.70
C ASN A 176 -16.39 15.08 10.11
N ILE A 177 -16.45 13.77 10.36
CA ILE A 177 -15.25 12.97 10.65
C ILE A 177 -14.34 12.95 9.43
N ASN A 178 -13.04 13.19 9.67
CA ASN A 178 -12.03 12.94 8.65
C ASN A 178 -11.70 11.45 8.58
N MET A 179 -12.10 10.81 7.49
CA MET A 179 -11.84 9.37 7.24
C MET A 179 -10.51 9.12 6.52
N GLU A 180 -9.83 10.16 6.03
CA GLU A 180 -8.56 10.04 5.30
C GLU A 180 -7.36 9.99 6.25
N ALA A 181 -7.52 10.46 7.49
CA ALA A 181 -6.45 10.55 8.46
C ALA A 181 -6.83 9.97 9.82
N ILE A 182 -5.81 9.56 10.58
CA ILE A 182 -5.94 9.11 11.97
C ILE A 182 -4.98 9.89 12.87
N ASN A 183 -5.44 10.17 14.08
CA ASN A 183 -4.62 10.71 15.17
C ASN A 183 -3.91 9.55 15.87
N ILE A 184 -2.60 9.67 16.08
CA ILE A 184 -1.80 8.63 16.74
C ILE A 184 -1.09 9.14 18.00
N ILE A 185 -1.39 10.36 18.44
CA ILE A 185 -0.88 10.94 19.68
C ILE A 185 -1.44 10.14 20.86
N ASN A 186 -0.55 9.61 21.72
CA ASN A 186 -0.90 8.86 22.92
C ASN A 186 -1.92 7.73 22.65
N THR A 187 -1.74 7.01 21.54
CA THR A 187 -2.66 5.99 21.07
C THR A 187 -1.95 4.65 20.93
N ASP A 188 -2.55 3.58 21.47
CA ASP A 188 -2.05 2.21 21.33
C ASP A 188 -2.39 1.67 19.94
N LEU A 189 -1.52 1.94 18.97
CA LEU A 189 -1.76 1.64 17.57
C LEU A 189 -1.27 0.24 17.19
N ASN A 190 -2.14 -0.59 16.61
CA ASN A 190 -1.71 -1.86 16.03
C ASN A 190 -1.05 -1.64 14.65
N VAL A 191 0.21 -2.03 14.50
CA VAL A 191 1.00 -1.83 13.27
C VAL A 191 1.17 -3.14 12.52
N GLU A 192 0.56 -3.25 11.34
CA GLU A 192 0.78 -4.35 10.40
C GLU A 192 1.72 -3.94 9.27
N ILE A 193 2.60 -4.86 8.85
CA ILE A 193 3.51 -4.64 7.72
C ILE A 193 3.07 -5.45 6.51
N PHE A 194 2.77 -4.74 5.42
CA PHE A 194 2.47 -5.34 4.13
C PHE A 194 3.75 -5.52 3.31
N ASN A 195 4.14 -6.78 3.10
CA ASN A 195 5.29 -7.14 2.27
C ASN A 195 4.88 -7.36 0.81
N SER A 196 4.93 -6.30 0.00
CA SER A 196 4.60 -6.37 -1.41
C SER A 196 5.64 -7.12 -2.26
N PHE A 197 6.87 -7.24 -1.78
CA PHE A 197 7.92 -8.04 -2.43
C PHE A 197 7.61 -9.54 -2.34
N LEU A 198 7.27 -10.01 -1.12
CA LEU A 198 6.87 -11.39 -0.88
C LEU A 198 5.60 -11.75 -1.65
N GLU A 199 4.60 -10.86 -1.66
CA GLU A 199 3.36 -11.10 -2.41
C GLU A 199 3.63 -11.27 -3.93
N LYS A 200 4.50 -10.42 -4.50
CA LYS A 200 4.93 -10.53 -5.89
C LYS A 200 5.69 -11.84 -6.16
N GLU A 201 6.55 -12.27 -5.25
CA GLU A 201 7.29 -13.52 -5.39
C GLU A 201 6.37 -14.75 -5.35
N LEU A 202 5.43 -14.78 -4.41
CA LEU A 202 4.43 -15.86 -4.30
C LEU A 202 3.53 -15.93 -5.53
N LYS A 203 3.08 -14.78 -6.06
CA LYS A 203 2.31 -14.72 -7.31
C LYS A 203 3.08 -15.31 -8.49
N LYS A 204 4.37 -14.96 -8.64
CA LYS A 204 5.23 -15.51 -9.70
C LYS A 204 5.39 -17.03 -9.59
N LYS A 205 5.59 -17.57 -8.38
CA LYS A 205 5.69 -19.02 -8.16
C LYS A 205 4.40 -19.74 -8.54
N GLN A 206 3.25 -19.21 -8.12
CA GLN A 206 1.94 -19.78 -8.46
C GLN A 206 1.67 -19.74 -9.98
N GLU A 207 2.05 -18.66 -10.67
CA GLU A 207 1.94 -18.56 -12.13
C GLU A 207 2.85 -19.56 -12.85
N GLU A 208 4.07 -19.76 -12.35
CA GLU A 208 5.01 -20.73 -12.91
C GLU A 208 4.51 -22.18 -12.72
N GLU A 209 3.96 -22.50 -11.54
CA GLU A 209 3.34 -23.80 -11.26
C GLU A 209 2.14 -24.07 -12.18
N LYS A 210 1.24 -23.08 -12.35
CA LYS A 210 0.12 -23.17 -13.29
C LYS A 210 0.60 -23.42 -14.72
N ARG A 211 1.62 -22.69 -15.18
CA ARG A 211 2.22 -22.88 -16.52
C ARG A 211 2.79 -24.29 -16.69
N LYS A 212 3.52 -24.80 -15.71
CA LYS A 212 4.07 -26.17 -15.74
C LYS A 212 2.96 -27.22 -15.76
N GLU A 213 1.88 -27.01 -15.01
CA GLU A 213 0.73 -27.92 -15.01
C GLU A 213 0.00 -27.92 -16.36
N GLU A 214 -0.25 -26.75 -16.95
CA GLU A 214 -0.83 -26.62 -18.28
C GLU A 214 0.03 -27.29 -19.35
N GLU A 215 1.34 -27.11 -19.30
CA GLU A 215 2.27 -27.75 -20.23
C GLU A 215 2.25 -29.27 -20.07
N ARG A 216 2.24 -29.78 -18.83
CA ARG A 216 2.12 -31.22 -18.56
C ARG A 216 0.82 -31.80 -19.14
N LYS A 217 -0.31 -31.13 -18.92
CA LYS A 217 -1.62 -31.53 -19.48
C LYS A 217 -1.59 -31.57 -21.02
N ARG A 218 -1.01 -30.55 -21.66
CA ARG A 218 -0.85 -30.52 -23.13
C ARG A 218 0.05 -31.66 -23.65
N GLN A 219 1.14 -31.96 -22.94
CA GLN A 219 2.03 -33.07 -23.31
C GLN A 219 1.36 -34.44 -23.15
N GLU A 220 0.61 -34.64 -22.06
CA GLU A 220 -0.17 -35.87 -21.84
C GLU A 220 -1.25 -36.06 -22.89
N GLU A 221 -1.99 -34.99 -23.24
CA GLU A 221 -3.00 -35.01 -24.31
C GLU A 221 -2.37 -35.34 -25.66
N LYS A 222 -1.24 -34.70 -26.00
CA LYS A 222 -0.51 -34.99 -27.24
C LYS A 222 -0.06 -36.46 -27.31
N ARG A 223 0.51 -37.00 -26.23
CA ARG A 223 0.92 -38.42 -26.15
C ARG A 223 -0.27 -39.36 -26.29
N ARG A 224 -1.42 -39.00 -25.73
CA ARG A 224 -2.65 -39.79 -25.87
C ARG A 224 -3.15 -39.80 -27.32
N LEU A 225 -3.20 -38.64 -27.97
CA LEU A 225 -3.59 -38.53 -29.38
C LEU A 225 -2.63 -39.29 -30.31
N GLU A 226 -1.33 -39.22 -30.05
CA GLU A 226 -0.32 -39.99 -30.80
C GLU A 226 -0.55 -41.51 -30.68
N LYS A 227 -0.84 -42.02 -29.47
CA LYS A 227 -1.18 -43.43 -29.26
C LYS A 227 -2.47 -43.85 -29.98
N GLU A 228 -3.53 -43.03 -29.88
CA GLU A 228 -4.81 -43.30 -30.57
C GLU A 228 -4.63 -43.32 -32.10
N GLN A 229 -3.77 -42.45 -32.65
CA GLN A 229 -3.44 -42.46 -34.08
C GLN A 229 -2.62 -43.70 -34.48
N GLU A 230 -1.65 -44.11 -33.67
CA GLU A 230 -0.84 -45.30 -33.93
C GLU A 230 -1.68 -46.58 -33.91
N GLU A 231 -2.60 -46.73 -32.94
CA GLU A 231 -3.53 -47.86 -32.89
C GLU A 231 -4.43 -47.92 -34.12
N LYS A 232 -4.98 -46.77 -34.56
CA LYS A 232 -5.76 -46.70 -35.81
C LYS A 232 -4.96 -47.14 -37.03
N ARG A 233 -3.71 -46.69 -37.17
CA ARG A 233 -2.83 -47.11 -38.27
C ARG A 233 -2.57 -48.62 -38.25
N ARG A 234 -2.29 -49.20 -37.08
CA ARG A 234 -2.07 -50.65 -36.92
C ARG A 234 -3.31 -51.46 -37.33
N LEU A 235 -4.49 -51.02 -36.94
CA LEU A 235 -5.76 -51.65 -37.33
C LEU A 235 -6.00 -51.58 -38.85
N GLU A 236 -5.72 -50.43 -39.47
CA GLU A 236 -5.81 -50.27 -40.93
C GLU A 236 -4.83 -51.15 -41.69
N GLU A 237 -3.60 -51.32 -41.19
CA GLU A 237 -2.58 -52.21 -41.76
C GLU A 237 -3.00 -53.69 -41.66
N GLN A 238 -3.53 -54.12 -40.51
CA GLN A 238 -4.05 -55.48 -40.34
C GLN A 238 -5.19 -55.78 -41.32
N GLN A 239 -6.15 -54.86 -41.48
CA GLN A 239 -7.25 -55.02 -42.44
C GLN A 239 -6.78 -55.08 -43.91
N LYS A 240 -5.69 -54.37 -44.26
CA LYS A 240 -5.09 -54.48 -45.60
C LYS A 240 -4.40 -55.82 -45.80
N SER A 241 -3.73 -56.36 -44.79
CA SER A 241 -3.06 -57.66 -44.86
C SER A 241 -4.04 -58.83 -45.02
N GLU A 242 -5.19 -58.79 -44.33
CA GLU A 242 -6.25 -59.80 -44.44
C GLU A 242 -6.92 -59.79 -45.83
N LYS A 243 -7.08 -58.61 -46.45
CA LYS A 243 -7.63 -58.49 -47.82
C LYS A 243 -6.68 -59.00 -48.91
N GLY A 244 -5.38 -59.16 -48.62
CA GLY A 244 -4.37 -59.68 -49.54
C GLY A 244 -4.16 -61.20 -49.47
N PHE A 245 -4.78 -61.88 -48.51
CA PHE A 245 -4.62 -63.33 -48.34
C PHE A 245 -5.54 -64.11 -49.29
N VAL A 246 -4.98 -64.62 -50.39
CA VAL A 246 -5.67 -65.58 -51.26
C VAL A 246 -5.29 -67.00 -50.84
N PRO A 247 -6.19 -67.79 -50.23
CA PRO A 247 -5.86 -69.15 -49.83
C PRO A 247 -5.58 -70.02 -51.06
N PHE A 248 -4.53 -70.83 -50.98
CA PHE A 248 -4.13 -71.78 -52.02
C PHE A 248 -5.24 -72.82 -52.25
N SER A 249 -6.04 -72.66 -53.30
CA SER A 249 -7.01 -73.69 -53.73
C SER A 249 -6.32 -74.74 -54.60
N GLY A 250 -5.38 -75.49 -54.02
CA GLY A 250 -4.79 -76.65 -54.68
C GLY A 250 -5.82 -77.78 -54.76
N LYS A 251 -6.33 -78.09 -55.96
CA LYS A 251 -7.10 -79.34 -56.18
C LYS A 251 -6.16 -80.51 -55.95
N GLY A 252 -6.26 -81.14 -54.78
CA GLY A 252 -5.56 -82.38 -54.46
C GLY A 252 -6.07 -83.51 -55.37
N ASN A 253 -5.24 -83.95 -56.31
CA ASN A 253 -5.50 -85.20 -57.03
C ASN A 253 -5.30 -86.36 -56.05
N ARG A 254 -6.38 -87.08 -55.75
CA ARG A 254 -6.31 -88.39 -55.11
C ARG A 254 -5.93 -89.40 -56.18
N LEU A 255 -4.76 -90.03 -56.04
CA LEU A 255 -4.42 -91.24 -56.79
C LEU A 255 -5.35 -92.36 -56.31
N GLY A 256 -6.15 -92.91 -57.22
CA GLY A 256 -6.93 -94.11 -56.97
C GLY A 256 -6.00 -95.29 -56.66
N GLY A 257 -6.32 -96.02 -55.60
CA GLY A 257 -5.77 -97.34 -55.33
C GLY A 257 -6.83 -98.37 -55.67
N ASP A 258 -6.42 -99.36 -56.44
CA ASP A 258 -7.17 -100.58 -56.79
C ASP A 258 -7.56 -101.41 -55.54
#